data_AF-A0A8C2C3D7-F1
#
_entry.id   AF-A0A8C2C3D7-F1
#
_cell.length_a   1.000
_cell.length_b   1.000
_cell.length_c   1.000
_cell.angle_alpha   90.00
_cell.angle_beta   90.00
_cell.angle_gamma   90.00
#
_symmetry.space_group_name_H-M   'P 1'
#
loop_
_entity.id
_entity.type
_entity.pdbx_description
1 polymer ?
#
loop_
_entity_poly.entity_id
_entity_poly.type
_entity_poly.pdbx_seq_one_letter_code
_entity_poly.pdbx_strand_id
1 'polypeptide(L)'
;MVLDAPSANGPFQPVALMHFRDVPPAEQEKLFVQKLRQCCVLFDFISDPLSDLKWKEVKRAALSEMVEYITHNRNVITEPIYPEVVHMFAVNMFRTLPPSSNPTGAEFDPEEDEPTLEAAWPHLQLVYEFFLRFLESPDFQPNIAKKYIDQKFVMQLLDLFDSEDPRERDFLKTTLHRIYGKFLGLRAYIRKQINNIFYRNVTEILEIFRNCFGTFQVFLVSFHKFSTPLHLYSKPVRSPSVCWFQVVMALLKYWPKTHSPKEVMFLNELEEILDVIEPSEFVKVMEPLFRQLAKCVSSPHFQVAERALYYWNNEYIMSLISDNAARILPIMFPSLYRNSKTHWNK
;
A
#
# COMPACT_ATOMS: atom_id res chain seq x y z
N MET A 1 -10.88 -48.11 15.79
CA MET A 1 -9.89 -48.88 15.01
C MET A 1 -8.62 -48.08 14.98
N VAL A 2 -7.56 -48.63 15.56
CA VAL A 2 -6.22 -48.05 15.63
C VAL A 2 -5.69 -47.93 14.20
N LEU A 3 -5.30 -46.73 13.78
CA LEU A 3 -4.51 -46.51 12.56
C LEU A 3 -3.20 -45.86 12.97
N ASP A 4 -2.13 -46.53 12.55
CA ASP A 4 -0.75 -46.35 12.95
C ASP A 4 -0.22 -44.93 12.74
N ALA A 5 0.69 -44.53 13.62
CA ALA A 5 1.53 -43.36 13.44
C ALA A 5 2.52 -43.61 12.29
N PRO A 6 2.57 -42.75 11.24
CA PRO A 6 3.63 -42.83 10.26
C PRO A 6 4.89 -42.16 10.81
N SER A 7 6.00 -42.89 10.65
CA SER A 7 7.38 -42.49 10.86
C SER A 7 7.73 -41.10 10.32
N ALA A 8 8.57 -40.38 11.07
CA ALA A 8 9.31 -39.22 10.59
C ALA A 8 10.12 -39.57 9.32
N ASN A 9 10.02 -38.72 8.29
CA ASN A 9 10.82 -38.67 7.05
C ASN A 9 10.23 -39.24 5.73
N GLY A 10 8.91 -39.25 5.54
CA GLY A 10 8.27 -39.39 4.21
C GLY A 10 7.52 -38.12 3.79
N PRO A 11 7.28 -37.86 2.49
CA PRO A 11 6.47 -36.72 2.05
C PRO A 11 5.07 -36.85 2.64
N PHE A 12 4.65 -35.84 3.40
CA PHE A 12 3.38 -35.77 4.08
C PHE A 12 2.25 -35.93 3.05
N GLN A 13 1.60 -37.10 2.97
CA GLN A 13 0.44 -37.27 2.10
C GLN A 13 -0.73 -36.46 2.68
N PRO A 14 -1.37 -35.56 1.91
CA PRO A 14 -2.49 -34.79 2.41
C PRO A 14 -3.69 -35.73 2.64
N VAL A 15 -3.93 -36.17 3.87
CA VAL A 15 -5.14 -36.93 4.22
C VAL A 15 -6.24 -35.96 4.63
N ALA A 16 -7.48 -36.16 4.18
CA ALA A 16 -8.60 -35.35 4.65
C ALA A 16 -8.77 -35.53 6.17
N LEU A 17 -8.47 -34.48 6.94
CA LEU A 17 -8.62 -34.48 8.39
C LEU A 17 -10.07 -34.21 8.80
N MET A 18 -10.46 -34.68 10.00
CA MET A 18 -11.78 -34.47 10.57
C MET A 18 -12.13 -32.98 10.72
N HIS A 19 -13.43 -32.67 10.82
CA HIS A 19 -13.91 -31.32 11.09
C HIS A 19 -13.76 -30.96 12.58
N PHE A 20 -13.57 -29.67 12.89
CA PHE A 20 -13.46 -29.21 14.29
C PHE A 20 -14.72 -29.53 15.12
N ARG A 21 -15.89 -29.55 14.49
CA ARG A 21 -17.18 -29.83 15.16
C ARG A 21 -17.32 -31.28 15.62
N ASP A 22 -16.58 -32.19 15.00
CA ASP A 22 -16.67 -33.64 15.25
C ASP A 22 -15.67 -34.12 16.30
N VAL A 23 -14.81 -33.22 16.80
CA VAL A 23 -13.71 -33.53 17.72
C VAL A 23 -13.95 -32.89 19.09
N PRO A 24 -13.74 -33.63 20.21
CA PRO A 24 -13.88 -33.08 21.55
C PRO A 24 -12.98 -31.85 21.78
N PRO A 25 -13.40 -30.86 22.60
CA PRO A 25 -12.63 -29.62 22.82
C PRO A 25 -11.17 -29.84 23.24
N ALA A 26 -10.88 -30.90 24.00
CA ALA A 26 -9.53 -31.24 24.45
C ALA A 26 -8.57 -31.66 23.32
N GLU A 27 -9.10 -32.16 22.20
CA GLU A 27 -8.30 -32.61 21.06
C GLU A 27 -8.27 -31.57 19.91
N GLN A 28 -9.09 -30.52 20.00
CA GLN A 28 -9.19 -29.50 18.94
C GLN A 28 -7.88 -28.75 18.71
N GLU A 29 -7.11 -28.42 19.76
CA GLU A 29 -5.81 -27.77 19.60
C GLU A 29 -4.84 -28.65 18.80
N LYS A 30 -4.80 -29.95 19.10
CA LYS A 30 -3.95 -30.91 18.39
C LYS A 30 -4.37 -31.04 16.92
N LEU A 31 -5.68 -31.09 16.65
CA LEU A 31 -6.20 -31.09 15.28
C LEU A 31 -5.85 -29.80 14.54
N PHE A 32 -5.91 -28.64 15.22
CA PHE A 32 -5.58 -27.36 14.64
C PHE A 32 -4.12 -27.33 14.18
N VAL A 33 -3.18 -27.77 15.02
CA VAL A 33 -1.77 -27.93 14.66
C VAL A 33 -1.59 -28.87 13.45
N GLN A 34 -2.32 -29.99 13.41
CA GLN A 34 -2.26 -30.91 12.27
C GLN A 34 -2.74 -30.26 10.97
N LYS A 35 -3.85 -29.51 11.00
CA LYS A 35 -4.35 -28.76 9.83
C LYS A 35 -3.38 -27.66 9.38
N LEU A 36 -2.75 -26.94 10.30
CA LEU A 36 -1.72 -25.94 9.97
C LEU A 36 -0.55 -26.58 9.21
N ARG A 37 -0.04 -27.71 9.72
CA ARG A 37 1.05 -28.45 9.06
C ARG A 37 0.65 -29.03 7.72
N GLN A 38 -0.58 -29.51 7.57
CA GLN A 38 -1.11 -29.95 6.29
C GLN A 38 -1.15 -28.81 5.26
N CYS A 39 -1.49 -27.59 5.69
CA CYS A 39 -1.54 -26.42 4.82
C CYS A 39 -0.15 -25.90 4.39
N CYS A 40 0.94 -26.43 4.94
CA CYS A 40 2.30 -26.16 4.46
C CYS A 40 2.65 -26.90 3.16
N VAL A 41 1.85 -27.88 2.73
CA VAL A 41 2.04 -28.54 1.43
C VAL A 41 1.70 -27.57 0.32
N LEU A 42 2.67 -27.29 -0.56
CA LEU A 42 2.50 -26.41 -1.71
C LEU A 42 2.00 -27.21 -2.92
N PHE A 43 1.14 -26.58 -3.71
CA PHE A 43 0.62 -27.15 -4.96
C PHE A 43 1.02 -26.24 -6.11
N ASP A 44 1.34 -26.85 -7.25
CA ASP A 44 1.63 -26.10 -8.46
C ASP A 44 0.33 -25.72 -9.18
N PHE A 45 0.15 -24.42 -9.43
CA PHE A 45 -0.97 -23.86 -10.19
C PHE A 45 -0.55 -23.34 -11.57
N ILE A 46 0.75 -23.27 -11.84
CA ILE A 46 1.31 -22.67 -13.06
C ILE A 46 1.72 -23.75 -14.05
N SER A 47 2.59 -24.70 -13.65
CA SER A 47 3.13 -25.69 -14.58
C SER A 47 2.12 -26.79 -14.92
N ASP A 48 1.28 -27.18 -13.95
CA ASP A 48 0.20 -28.17 -14.15
C ASP A 48 -1.08 -27.76 -13.40
N PRO A 49 -1.93 -26.92 -14.01
CA PRO A 49 -3.16 -26.41 -13.37
C PRO A 49 -4.15 -27.52 -12.98
N LEU A 50 -4.18 -28.63 -13.74
CA LEU A 50 -5.14 -29.73 -13.58
C LEU A 50 -4.62 -30.85 -12.68
N SER A 51 -3.36 -30.79 -12.23
CA SER A 51 -2.85 -31.71 -11.22
C SER A 51 -3.53 -31.51 -9.87
N ASP A 52 -3.59 -32.59 -9.09
CA ASP A 52 -3.92 -32.57 -7.66
C ASP A 52 -5.23 -31.85 -7.28
N LEU A 53 -6.21 -31.76 -8.18
CA LEU A 53 -7.48 -31.04 -7.94
C LEU A 53 -8.15 -31.43 -6.63
N LYS A 54 -8.16 -32.74 -6.33
CA LYS A 54 -8.69 -33.27 -5.07
C LYS A 54 -7.95 -32.70 -3.86
N TRP A 55 -6.62 -32.64 -3.90
CA TRP A 55 -5.80 -32.21 -2.77
C TRP A 55 -5.74 -30.68 -2.65
N LYS A 56 -5.80 -29.97 -3.78
CA LYS A 56 -6.03 -28.52 -3.84
C LYS A 56 -7.34 -28.16 -3.13
N GLU A 57 -8.41 -28.93 -3.35
CA GLU A 57 -9.69 -28.71 -2.68
C GLU A 57 -9.62 -29.05 -1.18
N VAL A 58 -8.95 -30.13 -0.78
CA VAL A 58 -8.74 -30.46 0.63
C VAL A 58 -8.02 -29.32 1.38
N LYS A 59 -6.97 -28.75 0.79
CA LYS A 59 -6.26 -27.60 1.39
C LYS A 59 -7.15 -26.35 1.45
N ARG A 60 -7.92 -26.07 0.39
CA ARG A 60 -8.87 -24.94 0.37
C ARG A 60 -9.90 -25.06 1.49
N ALA A 61 -10.54 -26.23 1.63
CA ALA A 61 -11.52 -26.51 2.67
C ALA A 61 -10.91 -26.41 4.08
N ALA A 62 -9.70 -26.95 4.28
CA ALA A 62 -8.99 -26.87 5.56
C ALA A 62 -8.66 -25.42 5.97
N LEU A 63 -8.15 -24.60 5.04
CA LEU A 63 -7.88 -23.18 5.29
C LEU A 63 -9.17 -22.41 5.61
N SER A 64 -10.24 -22.62 4.83
CA SER A 64 -11.55 -21.98 5.05
C SER A 64 -12.11 -22.34 6.43
N GLU A 65 -12.04 -23.61 6.81
CA GLU A 65 -12.49 -24.07 8.12
C GLU A 65 -11.66 -23.46 9.26
N MET A 66 -10.34 -23.33 9.09
CA MET A 66 -9.49 -22.66 10.08
C MET A 66 -9.82 -21.16 10.24
N VAL A 67 -10.14 -20.46 9.14
CA VAL A 67 -10.61 -19.07 9.19
C VAL A 67 -11.88 -18.96 10.03
N GLU A 68 -12.88 -19.82 9.76
CA GLU A 68 -14.13 -19.85 10.52
C GLU A 68 -13.88 -20.17 12.00
N TYR A 69 -13.02 -21.15 12.28
CA TYR A 69 -12.71 -21.61 13.62
C TYR A 69 -12.10 -20.50 14.49
N ILE A 70 -11.11 -19.76 13.98
CA ILE A 70 -10.49 -18.68 14.77
C ILE A 70 -11.36 -17.43 14.88
N THR A 71 -12.31 -17.26 13.96
CA THR A 71 -13.21 -16.09 13.94
C THR A 71 -14.34 -16.25 14.93
N HIS A 72 -14.91 -17.46 15.06
CA HIS A 72 -16.09 -17.71 15.91
C HIS A 72 -15.75 -18.20 17.32
N ASN A 73 -14.56 -18.77 17.53
CA ASN A 73 -14.16 -19.33 18.81
C ASN A 73 -13.17 -18.41 19.53
N ARG A 74 -13.32 -18.30 20.85
CA ARG A 74 -12.40 -17.54 21.72
C ARG A 74 -11.42 -18.47 22.43
N ASN A 75 -10.29 -17.92 22.84
CA ASN A 75 -9.20 -18.60 23.56
C ASN A 75 -8.59 -19.80 22.80
N VAL A 76 -8.71 -19.82 21.47
CA VAL A 76 -8.13 -20.86 20.61
C VAL A 76 -6.64 -20.59 20.33
N ILE A 77 -6.21 -19.34 20.41
CA ILE A 77 -4.83 -18.93 20.13
C ILE A 77 -3.97 -19.13 21.38
N THR A 78 -3.50 -20.36 21.59
CA THR A 78 -2.58 -20.71 22.67
C THR A 78 -1.11 -20.50 22.26
N GLU A 79 -0.19 -20.47 23.23
CA GLU A 79 1.25 -20.27 22.96
C GLU A 79 1.86 -21.19 21.88
N PRO A 80 1.58 -22.51 21.83
CA PRO A 80 2.16 -23.40 20.81
C PRO A 80 1.65 -23.13 19.38
N ILE A 81 0.54 -22.42 19.22
CA ILE A 81 -0.06 -22.13 17.90
C ILE A 81 0.72 -21.03 17.16
N TYR A 82 1.30 -20.07 17.87
CA TYR A 82 2.04 -18.95 17.27
C TYR A 82 3.13 -19.38 16.27
N PRO A 83 4.08 -20.27 16.62
CA PRO A 83 5.12 -20.70 15.67
C PRO A 83 4.54 -21.44 14.47
N GLU A 84 3.52 -22.27 14.65
CA GLU A 84 2.90 -23.06 13.57
C GLU A 84 2.18 -22.15 12.57
N VAL A 85 1.47 -21.12 13.05
CA VAL A 85 0.80 -20.12 12.19
C VAL A 85 1.81 -19.28 11.41
N VAL A 86 2.84 -18.75 12.09
CA VAL A 86 3.86 -17.93 11.44
C VAL A 86 4.64 -18.74 10.41
N HIS A 87 4.95 -20.01 10.72
CA HIS A 87 5.61 -20.91 9.78
C HIS A 87 4.72 -21.24 8.57
N MET A 88 3.45 -21.58 8.78
CA MET A 88 2.50 -21.87 7.70
C MET A 88 2.33 -20.66 6.77
N PHE A 89 2.22 -19.46 7.33
CA PHE A 89 2.20 -18.22 6.54
C PHE A 89 3.49 -18.04 5.74
N ALA A 90 4.66 -18.14 6.38
CA ALA A 90 5.95 -17.97 5.71
C ALA A 90 6.16 -18.95 4.55
N VAL A 91 5.79 -20.23 4.73
CA VAL A 91 5.93 -21.28 3.70
C VAL A 91 5.03 -21.02 2.48
N ASN A 92 3.81 -20.52 2.70
CA ASN A 92 2.87 -20.24 1.61
C ASN A 92 3.17 -18.90 0.91
N MET A 93 3.65 -17.90 1.65
CA MET A 93 3.74 -16.53 1.13
C MET A 93 5.13 -16.15 0.62
N PHE A 94 6.19 -16.47 1.36
CA PHE A 94 7.54 -15.96 1.07
C PHE A 94 8.17 -16.73 -0.09
N ARG A 95 7.94 -16.21 -1.29
CA ARG A 95 8.45 -16.69 -2.56
C ARG A 95 9.17 -15.57 -3.30
N THR A 96 10.08 -15.93 -4.19
CA THR A 96 10.60 -14.99 -5.18
C THR A 96 9.49 -14.72 -6.20
N LEU A 97 9.15 -13.45 -6.39
CA LEU A 97 8.15 -13.05 -7.38
C LEU A 97 8.65 -13.40 -8.80
N PRO A 98 7.75 -13.81 -9.71
CA PRO A 98 8.12 -14.05 -11.10
C PRO A 98 8.66 -12.75 -11.73
N PRO A 99 9.51 -12.86 -12.78
CA PRO A 99 9.95 -11.68 -13.52
C PRO A 99 8.74 -10.96 -14.10
N SER A 100 8.78 -9.62 -14.12
CA SER A 100 7.69 -8.82 -14.67
C SER A 100 7.44 -9.18 -16.13
N SER A 101 6.17 -9.35 -16.47
CA SER A 101 5.69 -9.61 -17.84
C SER A 101 5.67 -8.34 -18.68
N ASN A 102 5.75 -7.17 -18.05
CA ASN A 102 5.62 -5.87 -18.69
C ASN A 102 6.94 -5.42 -19.35
N PRO A 103 6.88 -4.87 -20.58
CA PRO A 103 8.07 -4.42 -21.29
C PRO A 103 8.72 -3.24 -20.56
N THR A 104 10.05 -3.24 -20.47
CA THR A 104 10.81 -2.17 -19.81
C THR A 104 11.36 -1.19 -20.85
N GLY A 105 11.08 0.10 -20.74
CA GLY A 105 11.55 1.11 -21.70
C GLY A 105 11.07 2.54 -21.42
N ALA A 106 11.67 3.52 -22.11
CA ALA A 106 11.32 4.94 -21.97
C ALA A 106 10.02 5.32 -22.70
N GLU A 107 9.55 4.47 -23.60
CA GLU A 107 8.28 4.61 -24.34
C GLU A 107 7.13 3.83 -23.67
N PHE A 108 7.41 3.17 -22.55
CA PHE A 108 6.43 2.39 -21.81
C PHE A 108 5.68 3.29 -20.82
N ASP A 109 4.35 3.26 -20.90
CA ASP A 109 3.47 3.89 -19.92
C ASP A 109 2.99 2.85 -18.92
N PRO A 110 3.45 2.89 -17.64
CA PRO A 110 3.02 1.97 -16.60
C PRO A 110 1.51 1.99 -16.31
N GLU A 111 0.79 3.01 -16.78
CA GLU A 111 -0.68 3.09 -16.68
C GLU A 111 -1.39 2.14 -17.67
N GLU A 112 -0.69 1.62 -18.68
CA GLU A 112 -1.21 0.64 -19.66
C GLU A 112 -0.94 -0.82 -19.25
N ASP A 113 -0.29 -1.05 -18.10
CA ASP A 113 0.07 -2.37 -17.59
C ASP A 113 -1.18 -3.21 -17.30
N GLU A 114 -1.32 -4.36 -17.97
CA GLU A 114 -2.31 -5.35 -17.55
C GLU A 114 -1.79 -6.09 -16.31
N PRO A 115 -2.50 -6.06 -15.17
CA PRO A 115 -2.01 -6.70 -13.95
C PRO A 115 -1.99 -8.22 -14.11
N THR A 116 -0.81 -8.83 -13.95
CA THR A 116 -0.70 -10.29 -13.92
C THR A 116 -1.32 -10.82 -12.63
N LEU A 117 -2.40 -11.60 -12.76
CA LEU A 117 -3.07 -12.23 -11.62
C LEU A 117 -2.33 -13.49 -11.17
N GLU A 118 -2.21 -13.67 -9.85
CA GLU A 118 -1.56 -14.85 -9.26
C GLU A 118 -2.45 -16.09 -9.41
N ALA A 119 -1.88 -17.17 -9.99
CA ALA A 119 -2.62 -18.40 -10.29
C ALA A 119 -2.98 -19.19 -9.01
N ALA A 120 -2.12 -19.13 -7.98
CA ALA A 120 -2.35 -19.78 -6.69
C ALA A 120 -3.30 -18.99 -5.76
N TRP A 121 -3.94 -17.93 -6.25
CA TRP A 121 -4.80 -17.03 -5.47
C TRP A 121 -5.88 -17.73 -4.61
N PRO A 122 -6.57 -18.81 -5.08
CA PRO A 122 -7.58 -19.50 -4.26
C PRO A 122 -7.04 -20.03 -2.92
N HIS A 123 -5.74 -20.34 -2.83
CA HIS A 123 -5.10 -20.72 -1.57
C HIS A 123 -4.53 -19.50 -0.85
N LEU A 124 -3.82 -18.61 -1.56
CA LEU A 124 -3.16 -17.45 -0.96
C LEU A 124 -4.15 -16.49 -0.30
N GLN A 125 -5.32 -16.28 -0.91
CA GLN A 125 -6.38 -15.46 -0.32
C GLN A 125 -6.76 -15.95 1.08
N LEU A 126 -6.96 -17.26 1.24
CA LEU A 126 -7.35 -17.85 2.52
C LEU A 126 -6.20 -17.80 3.54
N VAL A 127 -4.95 -17.93 3.10
CA VAL A 127 -3.77 -17.78 3.97
C VAL A 127 -3.66 -16.34 4.50
N TYR A 128 -3.83 -15.34 3.63
CA TYR A 128 -3.85 -13.93 4.03
C TYR A 128 -5.02 -13.63 4.97
N GLU A 129 -6.23 -14.09 4.63
CA GLU A 129 -7.41 -13.90 5.47
C GLU A 129 -7.23 -14.54 6.85
N PHE A 130 -6.76 -15.79 6.90
CA PHE A 130 -6.46 -16.49 8.15
C PHE A 130 -5.44 -15.71 9.00
N PHE A 131 -4.34 -15.26 8.41
CA PHE A 131 -3.31 -14.53 9.15
C PHE A 131 -3.79 -13.16 9.63
N LEU A 132 -4.63 -12.47 8.85
CA LEU A 132 -5.27 -11.23 9.29
C LEU A 132 -6.20 -11.47 10.48
N ARG A 133 -7.09 -12.47 10.41
CA ARG A 133 -7.98 -12.82 11.53
C ARG A 133 -7.19 -13.23 12.77
N PHE A 134 -6.07 -13.94 12.60
CA PHE A 134 -5.14 -14.28 13.68
C PHE A 134 -4.54 -13.03 14.33
N LEU A 135 -4.07 -12.06 13.53
CA LEU A 135 -3.54 -10.79 14.05
C LEU A 135 -4.62 -9.92 14.70
N GLU A 136 -5.84 -9.91 14.17
CA GLU A 136 -6.96 -9.09 14.64
C GLU A 136 -7.69 -9.67 15.85
N SER A 137 -7.50 -10.96 16.12
CA SER A 137 -8.12 -11.63 17.27
C SER A 137 -7.85 -10.89 18.59
N PRO A 138 -8.87 -10.73 19.46
CA PRO A 138 -8.68 -10.12 20.77
C PRO A 138 -7.76 -10.94 21.68
N ASP A 139 -7.63 -12.25 21.42
CA ASP A 139 -6.80 -13.17 22.21
C ASP A 139 -5.33 -13.15 21.76
N PHE A 140 -5.01 -12.39 20.70
CA PHE A 140 -3.65 -12.27 20.17
C PHE A 140 -2.73 -11.50 21.15
N GLN A 141 -1.61 -12.11 21.51
CA GLN A 141 -0.62 -11.57 22.44
C GLN A 141 0.68 -11.18 21.72
N PRO A 142 0.94 -9.87 21.51
CA PRO A 142 2.15 -9.41 20.80
C PRO A 142 3.46 -9.83 21.47
N ASN A 143 3.46 -10.01 22.80
CA ASN A 143 4.65 -10.39 23.56
C ASN A 143 5.15 -11.81 23.26
N ILE A 144 4.27 -12.71 22.84
CA ILE A 144 4.61 -14.06 22.43
C ILE A 144 5.00 -14.04 20.94
N ALA A 145 4.16 -13.42 20.12
CA ALA A 145 4.34 -13.35 18.67
C ALA A 145 5.66 -12.68 18.24
N LYS A 146 6.18 -11.70 19.00
CA LYS A 146 7.43 -11.00 18.67
C LYS A 146 8.67 -11.90 18.60
N LYS A 147 8.59 -13.12 19.15
CA LYS A 147 9.66 -14.13 19.05
C LYS A 147 9.74 -14.76 17.66
N TYR A 148 8.65 -14.70 16.91
CA TYR A 148 8.49 -15.36 15.60
C TYR A 148 8.31 -14.35 14.46
N ILE A 149 7.66 -13.21 14.74
CA ILE A 149 7.55 -12.06 13.83
C ILE A 149 8.72 -11.13 14.12
N ASP A 150 9.85 -11.38 13.48
CA ASP A 150 11.09 -10.63 13.63
C ASP A 150 11.38 -9.72 12.42
N GLN A 151 12.57 -9.12 12.39
CA GLN A 151 12.99 -8.25 11.29
C GLN A 151 13.11 -9.01 9.96
N LYS A 152 13.46 -10.31 10.00
CA LYS A 152 13.57 -11.14 8.80
C LYS A 152 12.19 -11.40 8.22
N PHE A 153 11.21 -11.75 9.05
CA PHE A 153 9.81 -11.91 8.64
C PHE A 153 9.28 -10.65 7.98
N VAL A 154 9.52 -9.48 8.59
CA VAL A 154 9.10 -8.18 8.04
C VAL A 154 9.77 -7.88 6.70
N MET A 155 11.05 -8.19 6.55
CA MET A 155 11.77 -7.99 5.28
C MET A 155 11.14 -8.83 4.15
N GLN A 156 10.94 -10.13 4.38
CA GLN A 156 10.34 -11.02 3.38
C GLN A 156 8.88 -10.63 3.07
N LEU A 157 8.13 -10.13 4.06
CA LEU A 157 6.79 -9.59 3.83
C LEU A 157 6.84 -8.32 2.97
N LEU A 158 7.85 -7.47 3.17
CA LEU A 158 8.02 -6.25 2.40
C LEU A 158 8.42 -6.52 0.94
N ASP A 159 9.20 -7.56 0.68
CA ASP A 159 9.59 -7.96 -0.67
C ASP A 159 8.39 -8.39 -1.54
N LEU A 160 7.29 -8.84 -0.91
CA LEU A 160 6.07 -9.21 -1.63
C LEU A 160 5.25 -8.01 -2.14
N PHE A 161 5.57 -6.78 -1.72
CA PHE A 161 4.85 -5.59 -2.21
C PHE A 161 5.12 -5.28 -3.69
N ASP A 162 6.16 -5.87 -4.28
CA ASP A 162 6.42 -5.81 -5.72
C ASP A 162 5.52 -6.78 -6.52
N SER A 163 4.53 -7.45 -5.91
CA SER A 163 3.59 -8.32 -6.60
C SER A 163 2.69 -7.54 -7.57
N GLU A 164 2.59 -8.00 -8.82
CA GLU A 164 1.74 -7.38 -9.85
C GLU A 164 0.23 -7.55 -9.57
N ASP A 165 -0.15 -8.48 -8.69
CA ASP A 165 -1.54 -8.71 -8.32
C ASP A 165 -2.05 -7.67 -7.29
N PRO A 166 -2.98 -6.77 -7.66
CA PRO A 166 -3.46 -5.72 -6.75
C PRO A 166 -4.18 -6.28 -5.52
N ARG A 167 -4.75 -7.48 -5.62
CA ARG A 167 -5.42 -8.15 -4.50
C ARG A 167 -4.41 -8.55 -3.44
N GLU A 168 -3.26 -9.10 -3.87
CA GLU A 168 -2.16 -9.44 -2.96
C GLU A 168 -1.64 -8.19 -2.25
N ARG A 169 -1.45 -7.09 -2.99
CA ARG A 169 -0.98 -5.80 -2.43
C ARG A 169 -1.91 -5.25 -1.35
N ASP A 170 -3.24 -5.33 -1.51
CA ASP A 170 -4.17 -4.82 -0.49
C ASP A 170 -4.18 -5.66 0.81
N PHE A 171 -4.03 -6.98 0.69
CA PHE A 171 -3.83 -7.84 1.87
C PHE A 171 -2.51 -7.52 2.58
N LEU A 172 -1.40 -7.43 1.83
CA LEU A 172 -0.08 -7.08 2.38
C LEU A 172 -0.11 -5.74 3.10
N LYS A 173 -0.75 -4.72 2.51
CA LYS A 173 -0.97 -3.40 3.11
C LYS A 173 -1.63 -3.52 4.49
N THR A 174 -2.73 -4.26 4.55
CA THR A 174 -3.50 -4.44 5.78
C THR A 174 -2.70 -5.25 6.81
N THR A 175 -2.01 -6.30 6.39
CA THR A 175 -1.16 -7.14 7.28
C THR A 175 -0.04 -6.30 7.88
N LEU A 176 0.69 -5.55 7.06
CA LEU A 176 1.78 -4.68 7.50
C LEU A 176 1.27 -3.60 8.46
N HIS A 177 0.11 -3.00 8.20
CA HIS A 177 -0.52 -2.03 9.09
C HIS A 177 -0.77 -2.62 10.49
N ARG A 178 -1.36 -3.83 10.56
CA ARG A 178 -1.62 -4.53 11.83
C ARG A 178 -0.33 -4.85 12.58
N ILE A 179 0.70 -5.33 11.88
CA ILE A 179 2.03 -5.59 12.46
C ILE A 179 2.63 -4.29 13.01
N TYR A 180 2.65 -3.21 12.23
CA TYR A 180 3.17 -1.92 12.67
C TYR A 180 2.43 -1.38 13.90
N GLY A 181 1.12 -1.53 13.94
CA GLY A 181 0.27 -1.14 15.06
C GLY A 181 0.63 -1.88 16.35
N LYS A 182 0.74 -3.22 16.27
CA LYS A 182 0.94 -4.11 17.43
C LYS A 182 2.39 -4.23 17.91
N PHE A 183 3.37 -4.07 17.03
CA PHE A 183 4.78 -4.28 17.35
C PHE A 183 5.58 -2.97 17.37
N LEU A 184 5.58 -2.29 18.52
CA LEU A 184 6.31 -1.02 18.70
C LEU A 184 7.81 -1.13 18.36
N GLY A 185 8.45 -2.26 18.71
CA GLY A 185 9.88 -2.49 18.44
C GLY A 185 10.24 -2.65 16.96
N LEU A 186 9.28 -3.02 16.10
CA LEU A 186 9.52 -3.18 14.66
C LEU A 186 9.29 -1.88 13.88
N ARG A 187 8.65 -0.86 14.48
CA ARG A 187 8.29 0.39 13.78
C ARG A 187 9.48 1.12 13.15
N ALA A 188 10.59 1.21 13.86
CA ALA A 188 11.80 1.86 13.34
C ALA A 188 12.38 1.08 12.15
N TYR A 189 12.39 -0.25 12.24
CA TYR A 189 12.87 -1.12 11.18
C TYR A 189 11.98 -1.06 9.94
N ILE A 190 10.65 -1.17 10.11
CA ILE A 190 9.65 -1.06 9.03
C ILE A 190 9.84 0.28 8.30
N ARG A 191 9.88 1.41 9.02
CA ARG A 191 10.11 2.72 8.39
C ARG A 191 11.41 2.78 7.60
N LYS A 192 12.50 2.24 8.16
CA LYS A 192 13.80 2.20 7.47
C LYS A 192 13.74 1.36 6.19
N GLN A 193 13.17 0.17 6.25
CA GLN A 193 13.12 -0.71 5.08
C GLN A 193 12.22 -0.15 4.00
N ILE A 194 11.08 0.41 4.35
CA ILE A 194 10.23 0.98 3.32
C ILE A 194 10.86 2.22 2.70
N ASN A 195 11.58 3.04 3.47
CA ASN A 195 12.40 4.10 2.88
C ASN A 195 13.42 3.54 1.87
N ASN A 196 14.09 2.42 2.18
CA ASN A 196 15.01 1.78 1.25
C ASN A 196 14.31 1.27 -0.02
N ILE A 197 13.10 0.72 0.10
CA ILE A 197 12.31 0.24 -1.05
C ILE A 197 11.81 1.42 -1.87
N PHE A 198 11.38 2.52 -1.25
CA PHE A 198 11.03 3.76 -1.94
C PHE A 198 12.19 4.35 -2.76
N TYR A 199 13.43 4.20 -2.28
CA TYR A 199 14.61 4.58 -3.07
C TYR A 199 14.81 3.69 -4.31
N ARG A 200 14.15 2.52 -4.38
CA ARG A 200 14.26 1.55 -5.48
C ARG A 200 13.04 1.59 -6.42
N ASN A 201 11.81 1.54 -5.91
CA ASN A 201 10.56 1.44 -6.68
C ASN A 201 9.57 2.54 -6.23
N VAL A 202 9.13 3.41 -7.17
CA VAL A 202 8.59 4.76 -6.85
C VAL A 202 7.06 4.86 -6.81
N THR A 203 6.30 3.91 -7.35
CA THR A 203 4.87 4.14 -7.64
C THR A 203 3.88 3.58 -6.61
N GLU A 204 4.00 2.33 -6.16
CA GLU A 204 2.86 1.66 -5.50
C GLU A 204 2.88 1.62 -3.95
N ILE A 205 4.06 1.72 -3.33
CA ILE A 205 4.19 1.64 -1.85
C ILE A 205 3.68 2.92 -1.14
N LEU A 206 3.49 4.00 -1.89
CA LEU A 206 2.98 5.27 -1.37
C LEU A 206 1.52 5.16 -0.92
N GLU A 207 0.73 4.28 -1.53
CA GLU A 207 -0.67 4.07 -1.14
C GLU A 207 -0.80 3.33 0.20
N ILE A 208 0.13 2.40 0.49
CA ILE A 208 0.29 1.79 1.81
C ILE A 208 0.69 2.85 2.83
N PHE A 209 1.56 3.79 2.46
CA PHE A 209 1.95 4.89 3.34
C PHE A 209 0.79 5.84 3.67
N ARG A 210 0.02 6.20 2.64
CA ARG A 210 -1.17 7.07 2.73
C ARG A 210 -2.24 6.50 3.65
N ASN A 211 -2.50 5.19 3.60
CA ASN A 211 -3.55 4.54 4.39
C ASN A 211 -3.10 4.03 5.77
N CYS A 212 -1.84 3.63 5.96
CA CYS A 212 -1.37 3.07 7.23
C CYS A 212 -0.84 4.13 8.23
N PHE A 213 -0.35 5.27 7.74
CA PHE A 213 0.42 6.22 8.55
C PHE A 213 -0.10 7.65 8.45
N GLY A 214 -1.41 7.86 8.63
CA GLY A 214 -2.08 9.17 8.64
C GLY A 214 -1.57 10.19 9.68
N THR A 215 -0.34 10.07 10.19
CA THR A 215 0.31 10.96 11.16
C THR A 215 1.80 11.24 10.90
N PHE A 216 2.44 10.76 9.82
CA PHE A 216 3.87 11.09 9.59
C PHE A 216 4.10 12.32 8.70
N GLN A 217 4.15 13.46 9.37
CA GLN A 217 4.89 14.67 9.01
C GLN A 217 6.30 14.34 8.47
N VAL A 218 6.64 14.98 7.35
CA VAL A 218 8.01 15.09 6.80
C VAL A 218 8.58 13.80 6.22
N PHE A 219 8.14 13.44 5.01
CA PHE A 219 8.94 12.62 4.08
C PHE A 219 8.91 13.11 2.61
N LEU A 220 8.44 14.35 2.38
CA LEU A 220 8.35 14.93 1.03
C LEU A 220 9.69 15.45 0.46
N VAL A 221 10.80 15.34 1.18
CA VAL A 221 12.09 15.93 0.77
C VAL A 221 13.03 14.94 0.06
N SER A 222 12.69 13.64 0.01
CA SER A 222 13.55 12.62 -0.63
C SER A 222 13.02 12.06 -1.96
N PHE A 223 11.94 12.62 -2.53
CA PHE A 223 11.42 12.26 -3.85
C PHE A 223 12.32 12.81 -4.96
N HIS A 224 13.49 12.19 -5.11
CA HIS A 224 14.65 12.82 -5.73
C HIS A 224 14.99 12.30 -7.13
N LYS A 225 14.24 11.36 -7.72
CA LYS A 225 14.46 10.84 -9.07
C LYS A 225 13.34 9.87 -9.45
N PHE A 226 12.75 10.04 -10.63
CA PHE A 226 11.83 9.13 -11.33
C PHE A 226 10.31 9.33 -11.18
N SER A 227 9.67 8.94 -12.26
CA SER A 227 8.41 9.36 -12.85
C SER A 227 7.17 8.98 -12.05
N THR A 228 6.52 9.96 -11.41
CA THR A 228 5.06 10.20 -11.34
C THR A 228 4.75 11.08 -10.11
N PRO A 229 3.84 12.07 -10.18
CA PRO A 229 3.37 12.84 -9.04
C PRO A 229 2.11 12.13 -8.52
N LEU A 230 2.26 11.48 -7.38
CA LEU A 230 1.18 10.67 -6.84
C LEU A 230 0.10 11.56 -6.19
N HIS A 231 -1.14 11.32 -6.60
CA HIS A 231 -2.35 11.91 -6.04
C HIS A 231 -2.48 11.66 -4.52
N LEU A 232 -2.59 12.71 -3.72
CA LEU A 232 -2.69 12.68 -2.26
C LEU A 232 -4.16 12.69 -1.81
N TYR A 233 -4.99 11.73 -2.24
CA TYR A 233 -6.40 11.65 -1.82
C TYR A 233 -6.61 11.74 -0.29
N SER A 234 -6.94 12.97 0.15
CA SER A 234 -8.00 13.39 1.07
C SER A 234 -8.39 12.46 2.24
N LYS A 235 -7.73 12.64 3.39
CA LYS A 235 -8.39 12.71 4.72
C LYS A 235 -7.71 13.80 5.56
N PRO A 236 -8.47 14.56 6.38
CA PRO A 236 -7.98 15.80 6.96
C PRO A 236 -7.03 15.50 8.11
N VAL A 237 -5.72 15.52 7.86
CA VAL A 237 -4.73 15.61 8.93
C VAL A 237 -4.70 17.06 9.41
N ARG A 238 -5.69 17.42 10.23
CA ARG A 238 -5.61 18.57 11.14
C ARG A 238 -4.56 18.24 12.20
N SER A 239 -3.27 18.37 11.85
CA SER A 239 -2.16 18.32 12.81
C SER A 239 -1.35 19.62 12.71
N PRO A 240 -1.19 20.40 13.79
CA PRO A 240 -0.63 21.76 13.77
C PRO A 240 0.85 21.92 13.38
N SER A 241 1.51 20.87 12.87
CA SER A 241 2.98 20.83 12.69
C SER A 241 3.44 20.49 11.27
N VAL A 242 2.60 20.71 10.25
CA VAL A 242 3.05 20.64 8.84
C VAL A 242 3.68 21.98 8.46
N CYS A 243 4.97 21.97 8.11
CA CYS A 243 5.64 23.14 7.56
C CYS A 243 5.26 23.30 6.08
N TRP A 244 4.09 23.88 5.80
CA TRP A 244 3.58 24.11 4.44
C TRP A 244 4.59 24.83 3.55
N PHE A 245 5.36 25.75 4.14
CA PHE A 245 6.47 26.43 3.46
C PHE A 245 7.46 25.46 2.81
N GLN A 246 7.96 24.47 3.55
CA GLN A 246 8.94 23.52 3.03
C GLN A 246 8.36 22.63 1.93
N VAL A 247 7.10 22.22 2.08
CA VAL A 247 6.40 21.37 1.12
C VAL A 247 6.18 22.10 -0.21
N VAL A 248 5.60 23.29 -0.18
CA VAL A 248 5.34 24.08 -1.39
C VAL A 248 6.65 24.45 -2.08
N MET A 249 7.68 24.87 -1.34
CA MET A 249 8.98 25.19 -1.93
C MET A 249 9.67 23.97 -2.56
N ALA A 250 9.48 22.76 -2.00
CA ALA A 250 9.97 21.53 -2.62
C ALA A 250 9.21 21.21 -3.92
N LEU A 251 7.88 21.30 -3.93
CA LEU A 251 7.07 21.12 -5.14
C LEU A 251 7.49 22.09 -6.25
N LEU A 252 7.66 23.37 -5.92
CA LEU A 252 8.11 24.38 -6.87
C LEU A 252 9.53 24.13 -7.38
N LYS A 253 10.44 23.62 -6.53
CA LYS A 253 11.81 23.28 -6.92
C LYS A 253 11.85 22.13 -7.94
N TYR A 254 10.96 21.14 -7.78
CA TYR A 254 10.90 19.94 -8.62
C TYR A 254 9.82 19.99 -9.70
N TRP A 255 9.29 21.18 -9.99
CA TRP A 255 8.22 21.36 -10.97
C TRP A 255 8.59 20.69 -12.32
N PRO A 256 7.74 19.80 -12.87
CA PRO A 256 8.01 19.13 -14.14
C PRO A 256 8.12 20.15 -15.28
N LYS A 257 9.10 19.99 -16.16
CA LYS A 257 9.34 20.91 -17.30
C LYS A 257 9.09 20.30 -18.68
N THR A 258 8.98 18.98 -18.74
CA THR A 258 8.97 18.21 -20.00
C THR A 258 7.88 17.15 -20.03
N HIS A 259 6.95 17.15 -19.06
CA HIS A 259 5.93 16.12 -18.94
C HIS A 259 4.61 16.73 -18.46
N SER A 260 3.77 17.11 -19.41
CA SER A 260 2.54 17.87 -19.15
C SER A 260 1.54 17.15 -18.22
N PRO A 261 1.31 15.82 -18.32
CA PRO A 261 0.47 15.12 -17.34
C PRO A 261 0.99 15.24 -15.90
N LYS A 262 2.32 15.32 -15.73
CA LYS A 262 2.94 15.50 -14.42
C LYS A 262 2.69 16.91 -13.89
N GLU A 263 2.74 17.92 -14.75
CA GLU A 263 2.39 19.29 -14.37
C GLU A 263 0.93 19.38 -13.91
N VAL A 264 -0.01 18.70 -14.58
CA VAL A 264 -1.42 18.64 -14.18
C VAL A 264 -1.57 18.00 -12.80
N MET A 265 -0.88 16.89 -12.53
CA MET A 265 -0.90 16.25 -11.22
C MET A 265 -0.28 17.15 -10.12
N PHE A 266 0.82 17.85 -10.40
CA PHE A 266 1.37 18.86 -9.46
C PHE A 266 0.37 20.00 -9.18
N LEU A 267 -0.41 20.41 -10.18
CA LEU A 267 -1.48 21.39 -10.00
C LEU A 267 -2.66 20.84 -9.19
N ASN A 268 -3.00 19.55 -9.30
CA ASN A 268 -3.98 18.92 -8.40
C ASN A 268 -3.51 18.99 -6.94
N GLU A 269 -2.30 18.50 -6.69
CA GLU A 269 -1.72 18.46 -5.34
C GLU A 269 -1.61 19.84 -4.70
N LEU A 270 -1.18 20.82 -5.49
CA LEU A 270 -1.01 22.17 -4.99
C LEU A 270 -2.36 22.81 -4.63
N GLU A 271 -3.46 22.47 -5.32
CA GLU A 271 -4.80 22.93 -4.94
C GLU A 271 -5.23 22.32 -3.61
N GLU A 272 -5.06 21.01 -3.42
CA GLU A 272 -5.41 20.34 -2.17
C GLU A 272 -4.63 20.92 -0.97
N ILE A 273 -3.34 21.26 -1.17
CA ILE A 273 -2.54 21.94 -0.16
C ILE A 273 -3.08 23.34 0.15
N LEU A 274 -3.47 24.09 -0.89
CA LEU A 274 -4.03 25.44 -0.71
C LEU A 274 -5.42 25.42 -0.06
N ASP A 275 -6.18 24.34 -0.18
CA ASP A 275 -7.51 24.22 0.44
C ASP A 275 -7.43 24.10 1.99
N VAL A 276 -6.27 23.69 2.52
CA VAL A 276 -6.03 23.50 3.96
C VAL A 276 -4.97 24.44 4.54
N ILE A 277 -4.30 25.26 3.72
CA ILE A 277 -3.23 26.13 4.18
C ILE A 277 -3.79 27.26 5.06
N GLU A 278 -3.11 27.57 6.16
CA GLU A 278 -3.49 28.75 6.96
C GLU A 278 -3.02 30.05 6.27
N PRO A 279 -3.78 31.17 6.38
CA PRO A 279 -3.39 32.44 5.76
C PRO A 279 -1.99 32.93 6.14
N SER A 280 -1.56 32.67 7.39
CA SER A 280 -0.22 33.00 7.91
C SER A 280 0.91 32.26 7.19
N GLU A 281 0.66 31.01 6.77
CA GLU A 281 1.61 30.20 6.01
C GLU A 281 1.56 30.52 4.51
N PHE A 282 0.37 30.83 3.98
CA PHE A 282 0.17 31.23 2.58
C PHE A 282 1.02 32.44 2.18
N VAL A 283 1.06 33.47 3.03
CA VAL A 283 1.85 34.70 2.77
C VAL A 283 3.34 34.40 2.55
N LYS A 284 3.88 33.31 3.13
CA LYS A 284 5.28 32.92 2.97
C LYS A 284 5.58 32.29 1.60
N VAL A 285 4.57 31.73 0.93
CA VAL A 285 4.72 30.95 -0.32
C VAL A 285 4.03 31.58 -1.52
N MET A 286 3.13 32.55 -1.32
CA MET A 286 2.29 33.12 -2.39
C MET A 286 3.10 33.64 -3.59
N GLU A 287 4.19 34.38 -3.38
CA GLU A 287 4.94 34.95 -4.51
C GLU A 287 5.59 33.89 -5.41
N PRO A 288 6.40 32.94 -4.90
CA PRO A 288 6.98 31.90 -5.75
C PRO A 288 5.91 30.99 -6.36
N LEU A 289 4.82 30.72 -5.64
CA LEU A 289 3.69 29.93 -6.12
C LEU A 289 3.00 30.58 -7.32
N PHE A 290 2.59 31.85 -7.19
CA PHE A 290 1.88 32.55 -8.27
C PHE A 290 2.79 32.88 -9.46
N ARG A 291 4.11 32.98 -9.27
CA ARG A 291 5.07 33.03 -10.40
C ARG A 291 5.06 31.73 -11.21
N GLN A 292 4.85 30.59 -10.56
CA GLN A 292 4.76 29.30 -11.27
C GLN A 292 3.37 29.13 -11.90
N LEU A 293 2.28 29.47 -11.21
CA LEU A 293 0.93 29.47 -11.81
C LEU A 293 0.83 30.38 -13.03
N ALA A 294 1.45 31.56 -13.00
CA ALA A 294 1.52 32.47 -14.14
C ALA A 294 2.11 31.80 -15.40
N LYS A 295 3.11 30.93 -15.24
CA LYS A 295 3.68 30.14 -16.34
C LYS A 295 2.72 29.04 -16.80
N CYS A 296 2.06 28.36 -15.86
CA CYS A 296 1.11 27.28 -16.16
C CYS A 296 -0.10 27.80 -16.95
N VAL A 297 -0.65 28.96 -16.55
CA VAL A 297 -1.72 29.67 -17.27
C VAL A 297 -1.29 30.09 -18.68
N SER A 298 0.00 30.37 -18.87
CA SER A 298 0.60 30.68 -20.18
C SER A 298 1.17 29.47 -20.92
N SER A 299 0.90 28.26 -20.41
CA SER A 299 1.36 27.04 -21.05
C SER A 299 0.67 26.87 -22.40
N PRO A 300 1.42 26.49 -23.46
CA PRO A 300 0.80 26.12 -24.73
C PRO A 300 0.02 24.80 -24.63
N HIS A 301 0.19 24.02 -23.55
CA HIS A 301 -0.52 22.77 -23.34
C HIS A 301 -1.87 23.01 -22.66
N PHE A 302 -2.97 22.69 -23.35
CA PHE A 302 -4.31 23.06 -22.89
C PHE A 302 -4.67 22.51 -21.51
N GLN A 303 -4.39 21.23 -21.22
CA GLN A 303 -4.71 20.63 -19.92
C GLN A 303 -4.00 21.34 -18.75
N VAL A 304 -2.78 21.83 -18.96
CA VAL A 304 -2.01 22.54 -17.91
C VAL A 304 -2.61 23.93 -17.68
N ALA A 305 -2.90 24.65 -18.77
CA ALA A 305 -3.48 25.99 -18.70
C ALA A 305 -4.90 25.97 -18.10
N GLU A 306 -5.76 25.08 -18.57
CA GLU A 306 -7.12 24.88 -18.06
C GLU A 306 -7.09 24.51 -16.58
N ARG A 307 -6.25 23.54 -16.19
CA ARG A 307 -6.17 23.11 -14.79
C ARG A 307 -5.70 24.21 -13.86
N ALA A 308 -4.73 25.03 -14.29
CA ALA A 308 -4.24 26.17 -13.54
C ALA A 308 -5.30 27.28 -13.41
N LEU A 309 -6.05 27.55 -14.49
CA LEU A 309 -7.17 28.52 -14.47
C LEU A 309 -8.33 28.05 -13.57
N TYR A 310 -8.49 26.75 -13.38
CA TYR A 310 -9.54 26.20 -12.52
C TYR A 310 -9.40 26.61 -11.05
N TYR A 311 -8.21 27.06 -10.61
CA TYR A 311 -7.99 27.57 -9.25
C TYR A 311 -8.88 28.77 -8.92
N TRP A 312 -9.29 29.55 -9.93
CA TRP A 312 -10.21 30.68 -9.75
C TRP A 312 -11.64 30.25 -9.41
N ASN A 313 -11.97 28.97 -9.53
CA ASN A 313 -13.27 28.43 -9.14
C ASN A 313 -13.31 27.99 -7.66
N ASN A 314 -12.16 27.88 -6.99
CA ASN A 314 -12.11 27.53 -5.57
C ASN A 314 -12.32 28.80 -4.71
N GLU A 315 -13.42 28.84 -3.96
CA GLU A 315 -13.80 29.99 -3.13
C GLU A 315 -12.74 30.34 -2.07
N TYR A 316 -12.11 29.32 -1.47
CA TYR A 316 -11.10 29.54 -0.44
C TYR A 316 -9.82 30.14 -1.04
N ILE A 317 -9.33 29.58 -2.15
CA ILE A 317 -8.18 30.14 -2.87
C ILE A 317 -8.46 31.58 -3.32
N MET A 318 -9.67 31.84 -3.83
CA MET A 318 -10.08 33.20 -4.21
C MET A 318 -10.08 34.18 -3.04
N SER A 319 -10.49 33.73 -1.85
CA SER A 319 -10.42 34.55 -0.63
C SER A 319 -8.97 34.92 -0.27
N LEU A 320 -8.05 33.95 -0.31
CA LEU A 320 -6.62 34.17 -0.08
C LEU A 320 -6.00 35.12 -1.10
N ILE A 321 -6.41 35.00 -2.37
CA ILE A 321 -5.99 35.90 -3.45
C ILE A 321 -6.48 37.32 -3.19
N SER A 322 -7.75 37.49 -2.82
CA SER A 322 -8.36 38.79 -2.55
C SER A 322 -7.63 39.53 -1.43
N ASP A 323 -7.35 38.84 -0.32
CA ASP A 323 -6.65 39.42 0.84
C ASP A 323 -5.21 39.84 0.52
N ASN A 324 -4.58 39.22 -0.49
CA ASN A 324 -3.20 39.45 -0.89
C ASN A 324 -3.07 40.05 -2.32
N ALA A 325 -4.15 40.65 -2.83
CA ALA A 325 -4.27 41.08 -4.22
C ALA A 325 -3.15 42.06 -4.64
N ALA A 326 -2.71 42.93 -3.73
CA ALA A 326 -1.63 43.89 -3.97
C ALA A 326 -0.30 43.25 -4.39
N ARG A 327 -0.03 42.00 -3.97
CA ARG A 327 1.18 41.24 -4.32
C ARG A 327 0.93 40.26 -5.46
N ILE A 328 -0.26 39.65 -5.52
CA ILE A 328 -0.56 38.57 -6.47
C ILE A 328 -0.95 39.11 -7.86
N LEU A 329 -1.79 40.14 -7.93
CA LEU A 329 -2.28 40.67 -9.22
C LEU A 329 -1.17 41.11 -10.18
N PRO A 330 -0.11 41.83 -9.74
CA PRO A 330 0.99 42.21 -10.62
C PRO A 330 1.74 41.01 -11.24
N ILE A 331 1.74 39.86 -10.56
CA ILE A 331 2.39 38.62 -11.04
C ILE A 331 1.52 37.92 -12.08
N MET A 332 0.21 37.84 -11.84
CA MET A 332 -0.72 37.08 -12.69
C MET A 332 -1.21 37.86 -13.92
N PHE A 333 -1.38 39.18 -13.80
CA PHE A 333 -1.99 40.01 -14.83
C PHE A 333 -1.28 39.94 -16.19
N PRO A 334 0.07 40.00 -16.30
CA PRO A 334 0.74 39.94 -17.60
C PRO A 334 0.44 38.66 -18.39
N SER A 335 0.38 37.53 -17.68
CA SER A 335 0.10 36.22 -18.26
C SER A 335 -1.33 36.12 -18.77
N LEU A 336 -2.32 36.50 -17.94
CA LEU A 336 -3.73 36.51 -18.31
C LEU A 336 -4.02 37.48 -19.47
N TYR A 337 -3.43 38.67 -19.44
CA TYR A 337 -3.62 39.70 -20.47
C TYR A 337 -3.02 39.30 -21.83
N ARG A 338 -1.88 38.60 -21.84
CA ARG A 338 -1.26 38.13 -23.08
C ARG A 338 -2.11 37.03 -23.72
N ASN A 339 -2.59 36.09 -22.93
CA ASN A 339 -3.33 34.94 -23.44
C ASN A 339 -4.71 35.34 -23.96
N SER A 340 -5.39 36.31 -23.33
CA SER A 340 -6.70 36.78 -23.81
C SER A 340 -6.70 37.30 -25.26
N LYS A 341 -5.54 37.73 -25.78
CA LYS A 341 -5.40 38.23 -27.15
C LYS A 341 -4.93 37.20 -28.17
N THR A 342 -4.27 36.13 -27.73
CA THR A 342 -3.45 35.28 -28.62
C THR A 342 -3.61 33.78 -28.36
N HIS A 343 -4.48 33.36 -27.45
CA HIS A 343 -4.64 31.94 -27.13
C HIS A 343 -5.25 31.17 -28.32
N TRP A 344 -4.62 30.05 -28.67
CA TRP A 344 -4.97 29.24 -29.85
C TRP A 344 -6.18 28.33 -29.62
N ASN A 345 -6.42 27.95 -28.35
CA ASN A 345 -7.58 27.15 -27.93
C ASN A 345 -8.70 28.09 -27.44
N LYS A 346 -9.89 27.97 -28.02
CA LYS A 346 -11.01 28.93 -27.90
C LYS A 346 -11.96 28.62 -26.76
#